data_AF-A0A5C6D174-F1
#
_entry.id   AF-A0A5C6D174-F1
#
_cell.length_a   1.000
_cell.length_b   1.000
_cell.length_c   1.000
_cell.angle_alpha   90.00
_cell.angle_beta   90.00
_cell.angle_gamma   90.00
#
_symmetry.space_group_name_H-M   'P 1'
#
loop_
_entity.id
_entity.type
_entity.pdbx_description
1 polymer ?
#
loop_
_entity_poly.entity_id
_entity_poly.type
_entity_poly.pdbx_seq_one_letter_code
_entity_poly.pdbx_strand_id
1 'polypeptide(L)'
;MKHNSQMMKSTLTTLFLMLSVFVSSSAAAVQACTFAADRPNIIVVLADDLGYSDLGCYGGEIPTPHIDALAKGGARFTQMYNSARCCPTRASLMTGLYPTQAGIGDFTTNKPDENKCPGYLGRLRDDCATMAEMLIRAKDTAYANPGPDEAQKF
;
A
#
# COMPACT_ATOMS: atom_id res chain seq x y z
N MET A 1 4.99 -48.43 -49.86
CA MET A 1 5.35 -48.07 -48.46
C MET A 1 6.07 -46.73 -48.28
N LYS A 2 6.39 -45.93 -49.33
CA LYS A 2 7.07 -44.63 -49.18
C LYS A 2 6.14 -43.43 -48.92
N HIS A 3 4.83 -43.56 -49.18
CA HIS A 3 3.87 -42.46 -49.09
C HIS A 3 3.45 -42.11 -47.65
N ASN A 4 3.28 -43.11 -46.76
CA ASN A 4 2.95 -42.88 -45.34
C ASN A 4 4.07 -42.20 -44.54
N SER A 5 5.34 -42.37 -44.93
CA SER A 5 6.48 -41.78 -44.23
C SER A 5 6.58 -40.25 -44.44
N GLN A 6 6.15 -39.75 -45.60
CA GLN A 6 6.14 -38.29 -45.84
C GLN A 6 4.97 -37.60 -45.13
N MET A 7 3.80 -38.24 -45.07
CA MET A 7 2.62 -37.69 -44.40
C MET A 7 2.86 -37.52 -42.89
N MET A 8 3.49 -38.51 -42.24
CA MET A 8 3.86 -38.45 -40.81
C MET A 8 4.88 -37.34 -40.50
N LYS A 9 5.85 -37.08 -41.38
CA LYS A 9 6.85 -36.02 -41.20
C LYS A 9 6.22 -34.63 -41.32
N SER A 10 5.33 -34.42 -42.29
CA SER A 10 4.61 -33.15 -42.47
C SER A 10 3.72 -32.80 -41.27
N THR A 11 3.01 -33.80 -40.71
CA THR A 11 2.18 -33.61 -39.52
C THR A 11 3.01 -33.30 -38.28
N LEU A 12 4.16 -33.96 -38.08
CA LEU A 12 5.06 -33.66 -36.96
C LEU A 12 5.66 -32.26 -37.06
N THR A 13 6.11 -31.83 -38.25
CA THR A 13 6.70 -30.48 -38.42
C THR A 13 5.66 -29.39 -38.21
N THR A 14 4.41 -29.61 -38.65
CA THR A 14 3.31 -28.65 -38.46
C THR A 14 2.89 -28.55 -36.99
N LEU A 15 2.86 -29.68 -36.27
CA LEU A 15 2.59 -29.70 -34.84
C LEU A 15 3.70 -29.01 -34.03
N PHE A 16 4.96 -29.20 -34.43
CA PHE A 16 6.10 -28.51 -33.81
C PHE A 16 6.06 -26.99 -34.05
N LEU A 17 5.70 -26.57 -35.27
CA LEU A 17 5.55 -25.15 -35.60
C LEU A 17 4.40 -24.51 -34.79
N MET A 18 3.25 -25.18 -34.70
CA MET A 18 2.09 -24.72 -33.91
C MET A 18 2.40 -24.64 -32.41
N LEU A 19 3.15 -25.61 -31.87
CA LEU A 19 3.59 -25.60 -30.48
C LEU A 19 4.60 -24.46 -30.20
N SER A 20 5.51 -24.18 -31.13
CA SER A 20 6.46 -23.08 -31.01
C SER A 20 5.80 -21.69 -31.00
N VAL A 21 4.75 -21.49 -31.80
CA VAL A 21 3.99 -20.23 -31.84
C VAL A 21 3.18 -20.01 -30.54
N PHE A 22 2.65 -21.09 -29.95
CA PHE A 22 1.90 -21.01 -28.70
C PHE A 22 2.81 -20.67 -27.49
N VAL A 23 4.02 -21.21 -27.47
CA VAL A 23 5.03 -20.90 -26.42
C VAL A 23 5.53 -19.46 -26.54
N SER A 24 5.74 -18.93 -27.75
CA SER A 24 6.14 -17.53 -27.94
C SER A 24 5.03 -16.53 -27.57
N SER A 25 3.76 -16.86 -27.76
CA SER A 25 2.63 -15.98 -27.36
C SER A 25 2.42 -15.93 -25.84
N SER A 26 2.97 -16.89 -25.10
CA SER A 26 2.89 -16.95 -23.64
C SER A 26 3.99 -16.15 -22.93
N ALA A 27 5.11 -15.89 -23.61
CA ALA A 27 6.25 -15.17 -23.04
C ALA A 27 6.09 -13.65 -23.07
N ALA A 28 5.27 -13.10 -23.97
CA ALA A 28 5.05 -11.66 -24.10
C ALA A 28 4.11 -11.06 -23.03
N ALA A 29 3.38 -11.88 -22.27
CA ALA A 29 2.41 -11.42 -21.27
C ALA A 29 3.02 -11.24 -19.86
N VAL A 30 4.29 -11.63 -19.66
CA VAL A 30 5.03 -11.42 -18.40
C VAL A 30 6.07 -10.32 -18.56
N GLN A 31 5.72 -9.26 -19.29
CA GLN A 31 6.40 -7.98 -19.07
C GLN A 31 5.85 -7.43 -17.75
N ALA A 32 6.39 -7.93 -16.64
CA ALA A 32 6.28 -7.24 -15.38
C ALA A 32 6.80 -5.83 -15.63
N CYS A 33 5.89 -4.86 -15.62
CA CYS A 33 6.26 -3.46 -15.59
C CYS A 33 6.99 -3.29 -14.26
N THR A 34 8.30 -3.50 -14.27
CA THR A 34 9.20 -2.99 -13.24
C THR A 34 9.24 -1.50 -13.47
N PHE A 35 8.14 -0.84 -13.12
CA PHE A 35 8.20 0.56 -12.79
C PHE A 35 9.05 0.59 -11.53
N ALA A 36 10.36 0.81 -11.70
CA ALA A 36 11.17 1.40 -10.65
C ALA A 36 10.55 2.78 -10.42
N ALA A 37 9.41 2.80 -9.72
CA ALA A 37 8.77 4.02 -9.32
C ALA A 37 9.78 4.69 -8.42
N ASP A 38 10.24 5.89 -8.80
CA ASP A 38 10.92 6.78 -7.88
C ASP A 38 10.17 6.75 -6.56
N ARG A 39 10.88 6.45 -5.48
CA ARG A 39 10.27 6.17 -4.19
C ARG A 39 9.53 7.43 -3.73
N PRO A 40 8.19 7.39 -3.60
CA PRO A 40 7.45 8.60 -3.29
C PRO A 40 7.71 9.02 -1.84
N ASN A 41 7.73 10.33 -1.61
CA ASN A 41 7.63 10.87 -0.26
C ASN A 41 6.18 10.74 0.21
N ILE A 42 5.97 10.17 1.40
CA ILE A 42 4.65 10.02 1.99
C ILE A 42 4.52 11.05 3.12
N ILE A 43 3.58 11.98 2.97
CA ILE A 43 3.24 12.98 3.99
C ILE A 43 1.81 12.70 4.46
N VAL A 44 1.65 12.47 5.77
CA VAL A 44 0.34 12.29 6.40
C VAL A 44 0.02 13.52 7.22
N VAL A 45 -1.03 14.25 6.83
CA VAL A 45 -1.56 15.39 7.58
C VAL A 45 -2.85 14.95 8.24
N LEU A 46 -2.86 14.96 9.58
CA LEU A 46 -4.02 14.62 10.40
C LEU A 46 -4.46 15.84 11.19
N ALA A 47 -5.66 16.35 10.89
CA ALA A 47 -6.29 17.40 11.68
C ALA A 47 -7.01 16.81 12.91
N ASP A 48 -7.00 17.53 14.03
CA ASP A 48 -7.67 17.12 15.28
C ASP A 48 -9.03 17.82 15.36
N ASP A 49 -10.09 17.04 15.56
CA ASP A 49 -11.49 17.51 15.69
C ASP A 49 -12.04 18.39 14.55
N LEU A 50 -11.47 18.28 13.35
CA LEU A 50 -11.97 18.97 12.15
C LEU A 50 -13.33 18.42 11.70
N GLY A 51 -14.32 19.29 11.52
CA GLY A 51 -15.64 18.97 11.04
C GLY A 51 -15.68 18.58 9.55
N TYR A 52 -16.63 17.73 9.18
CA TYR A 52 -16.78 17.23 7.81
C TYR A 52 -16.94 18.37 6.79
N SER A 53 -17.69 19.41 7.13
CA SER A 53 -18.00 20.54 6.25
C SER A 53 -17.21 21.81 6.60
N ASP A 54 -16.11 21.72 7.35
CA ASP A 54 -15.32 22.91 7.69
C ASP A 54 -14.45 23.38 6.52
N LEU A 55 -13.99 22.43 5.68
CA LEU A 55 -13.16 22.72 4.52
C LEU A 55 -13.99 23.21 3.33
N GLY A 56 -13.48 24.20 2.59
CA GLY A 56 -14.14 24.72 1.39
C GLY A 56 -14.45 23.63 0.36
N CYS A 57 -13.53 22.69 0.15
CA CYS A 57 -13.72 21.56 -0.77
C CYS A 57 -14.77 20.53 -0.32
N TYR A 58 -15.32 20.65 0.90
CA TYR A 58 -16.47 19.90 1.41
C TYR A 58 -17.69 20.79 1.70
N GLY A 59 -17.68 22.05 1.25
CA GLY A 59 -18.81 22.98 1.34
C GLY A 59 -18.74 23.99 2.49
N GLY A 60 -17.62 24.09 3.20
CA GLY A 60 -17.41 25.03 4.29
C GLY A 60 -17.14 26.47 3.85
N GLU A 61 -17.37 27.40 4.77
CA GLU A 61 -17.13 28.83 4.59
C GLU A 61 -15.73 29.29 5.04
N ILE A 62 -14.99 28.44 5.77
CA ILE A 62 -13.66 28.77 6.26
C ILE A 62 -12.67 28.82 5.09
N PRO A 63 -11.86 29.88 4.94
CA PRO A 63 -10.86 29.96 3.87
C PRO A 63 -9.75 28.90 4.04
N THR A 64 -9.79 27.83 3.23
CA THR A 64 -8.82 26.72 3.27
C THR A 64 -8.04 26.52 1.96
N PRO A 65 -7.45 27.57 1.36
CA PRO A 65 -7.00 27.56 -0.03
C PRO A 65 -5.95 26.48 -0.35
N HIS A 66 -5.07 26.15 0.61
CA HIS A 66 -4.05 25.12 0.40
C HIS A 66 -4.63 23.70 0.39
N ILE A 67 -5.60 23.41 1.26
CA ILE A 67 -6.27 22.11 1.29
C ILE A 67 -7.18 21.96 0.06
N ASP A 68 -7.86 23.04 -0.32
CA ASP A 68 -8.72 23.05 -1.50
C ASP A 68 -7.93 22.85 -2.80
N ALA A 69 -6.72 23.42 -2.88
CA ALA A 69 -5.81 23.17 -4.00
C ALA A 69 -5.37 21.71 -4.09
N LEU A 70 -5.04 21.07 -2.95
CA LEU A 70 -4.73 19.64 -2.89
C LEU A 70 -5.94 18.79 -3.32
N ALA A 71 -7.13 19.14 -2.84
CA ALA A 71 -8.36 18.43 -3.17
C ALA A 71 -8.76 18.55 -4.65
N LYS A 72 -8.45 19.69 -5.30
CA LYS A 72 -8.69 19.90 -6.74
C LYS A 72 -7.77 19.06 -7.62
N GLY A 73 -6.52 18.87 -7.21
CA GLY A 73 -5.52 18.06 -7.93
C GLY A 73 -5.48 16.59 -7.53
N GLY A 74 -6.25 16.19 -6.51
CA GLY A 74 -6.20 14.85 -5.92
C GLY A 74 -7.56 14.15 -5.89
N ALA A 75 -7.66 13.16 -5.01
CA ALA A 75 -8.91 12.46 -4.72
C ALA A 75 -9.55 13.00 -3.44
N ARG A 76 -10.88 13.07 -3.43
CA ARG A 76 -11.70 13.37 -2.24
C ARG A 76 -12.53 12.15 -1.86
N PHE A 77 -12.72 11.96 -0.56
CA PHE A 77 -13.47 10.83 -0.03
C PHE A 77 -14.66 11.34 0.78
N THR A 78 -15.87 11.00 0.37
CA THR A 78 -17.11 11.30 1.11
C THR A 78 -17.51 10.18 2.07
N GLN A 79 -16.80 9.05 2.03
CA GLN A 79 -17.04 7.85 2.83
C GLN A 79 -15.70 7.37 3.44
N MET A 80 -15.07 8.25 4.21
CA MET A 80 -13.88 7.95 5.01
C MET A 80 -14.30 7.91 6.48
N TYR A 81 -13.94 6.84 7.18
CA TYR A 81 -14.37 6.60 8.55
C TYR A 81 -13.17 6.56 9.49
N ASN A 82 -13.35 7.13 10.66
CA ASN A 82 -12.43 7.03 11.78
C ASN A 82 -13.17 6.42 12.98
N SER A 83 -12.45 6.24 14.09
CA SER A 83 -13.11 5.96 15.36
C SER A 83 -13.63 7.25 15.98
N ALA A 84 -14.62 7.15 16.88
CA ALA A 84 -15.23 8.31 17.54
C ALA A 84 -14.29 9.12 18.46
N ARG A 85 -13.00 8.77 18.55
CA ARG A 85 -12.00 9.40 19.44
C ARG A 85 -10.62 9.44 18.78
N CYS A 86 -9.79 10.39 19.23
CA CYS A 86 -8.45 10.63 18.70
C CYS A 86 -7.51 9.42 18.86
N CYS A 87 -7.41 8.83 20.06
CA CYS A 87 -6.45 7.75 20.33
C CYS A 87 -6.74 6.47 19.52
N PRO A 88 -7.98 5.94 19.50
CA PRO A 88 -8.32 4.78 18.65
C PRO A 88 -8.10 5.04 17.16
N THR A 89 -8.45 6.23 16.67
CA THR A 89 -8.22 6.61 15.27
C THR A 89 -6.73 6.62 14.91
N ARG A 90 -5.89 7.21 15.76
CA ARG A 90 -4.44 7.25 15.55
C ARG A 90 -3.84 5.84 15.59
N ALA A 91 -4.33 4.97 16.47
CA ALA A 91 -3.88 3.58 16.54
C ALA A 91 -4.15 2.83 15.23
N SER A 92 -5.37 2.92 14.70
CA SER A 92 -5.71 2.32 13.41
C SER A 92 -4.96 2.94 12.24
N LEU A 93 -4.80 4.27 12.21
CA LEU A 93 -4.03 4.96 11.18
C LEU A 93 -2.56 4.49 11.15
N MET A 94 -1.94 4.34 12.33
CA MET A 94 -0.54 3.96 12.43
C MET A 94 -0.30 2.49 12.13
N THR A 95 -1.22 1.59 12.48
CA THR A 95 -0.98 0.12 12.44
C THR A 95 -1.75 -0.61 11.35
N GLY A 96 -2.81 -0.01 10.80
CA GLY A 96 -3.75 -0.67 9.91
C GLY A 96 -4.68 -1.68 10.62
N LEU A 97 -4.63 -1.78 11.94
CA LEU A 97 -5.43 -2.70 12.74
C LEU A 97 -6.67 -2.02 13.35
N TYR A 98 -7.67 -2.80 13.76
CA TYR A 98 -8.73 -2.27 14.62
C TYR A 98 -8.14 -1.79 15.95
N PRO A 99 -8.72 -0.75 16.60
CA PRO A 99 -8.11 -0.17 17.80
C PRO A 99 -7.89 -1.17 18.94
N THR A 100 -8.83 -2.09 19.15
CA THR A 100 -8.72 -3.17 20.14
C THR A 100 -7.69 -4.23 19.76
N GLN A 101 -7.38 -4.42 18.48
CA GLN A 101 -6.25 -5.26 18.07
C GLN A 101 -4.92 -4.56 18.33
N ALA A 102 -4.89 -3.23 18.27
CA ALA A 102 -3.71 -2.41 18.51
C ALA A 102 -3.46 -2.07 20.00
N GLY A 103 -4.35 -2.46 20.93
CA GLY A 103 -4.22 -2.17 22.37
C GLY A 103 -4.91 -0.88 22.86
N ILE A 104 -5.63 -0.19 21.97
CA ILE A 104 -6.30 1.12 22.20
C ILE A 104 -7.82 0.98 22.08
N GLY A 105 -8.42 0.18 22.95
CA GLY A 105 -9.87 0.08 23.10
C GLY A 105 -10.51 1.26 23.85
N ASP A 106 -9.68 2.10 24.49
CA ASP A 106 -10.09 3.33 25.20
C ASP A 106 -9.00 4.41 25.01
N PHE A 107 -9.05 5.51 25.77
CA PHE A 107 -8.00 6.52 25.78
C PHE A 107 -6.63 5.95 26.16
N THR A 108 -5.59 6.58 25.62
CA THR A 108 -4.23 6.35 26.10
C THR A 108 -4.11 6.77 27.56
N THR A 109 -3.21 6.12 28.29
CA THR A 109 -2.95 6.44 29.69
C THR A 109 -1.45 6.42 29.98
N ASN A 110 -1.03 7.28 30.89
CA ASN A 110 0.33 7.27 31.43
C ASN A 110 0.57 6.12 32.42
N LYS A 111 -0.47 5.35 32.73
CA LYS A 111 -0.43 4.16 33.59
C LYS A 111 -1.03 2.97 32.85
N PRO A 112 -0.36 2.45 31.80
CA PRO A 112 -0.83 1.27 31.11
C PRO A 112 -0.88 0.08 32.08
N ASP A 113 -1.92 -0.74 31.97
CA ASP A 113 -2.13 -1.88 32.85
C ASP A 113 -2.11 -3.16 32.00
N GLU A 114 -1.01 -3.91 32.11
CA GLU A 114 -0.81 -5.15 31.37
C GLU A 114 -1.69 -6.30 31.88
N ASN A 115 -2.29 -6.14 33.07
CA ASN A 115 -3.24 -7.12 33.61
C ASN A 115 -4.64 -6.95 33.03
N LYS A 116 -4.91 -5.86 32.30
CA LYS A 116 -6.15 -5.72 31.53
C LYS A 116 -6.14 -6.64 30.30
N CYS A 117 -7.27 -6.67 29.59
CA CYS A 117 -7.37 -7.32 28.29
C CYS A 117 -6.36 -6.71 27.30
N PRO A 118 -5.72 -7.51 26.42
CA PRO A 118 -4.74 -7.03 25.44
C PRO A 118 -5.22 -5.92 24.51
N GLY A 119 -6.54 -5.73 24.38
CA GLY A 119 -7.10 -4.63 23.61
C GLY A 119 -7.29 -3.31 24.36
N TYR A 120 -7.02 -3.26 25.66
CA TYR A 120 -7.29 -2.11 26.54
C TYR A 120 -6.07 -1.73 27.39
N LEU A 121 -4.88 -1.91 26.83
CA LEU A 121 -3.61 -1.57 27.48
C LEU A 121 -3.45 -0.06 27.69
N GLY A 122 -4.07 0.75 26.82
CA GLY A 122 -3.92 2.21 26.84
C GLY A 122 -2.59 2.69 26.24
N ARG A 123 -1.91 1.80 25.50
CA ARG A 123 -0.75 2.03 24.65
C ARG A 123 -0.83 1.09 23.44
N LEU A 124 -0.06 1.38 22.39
CA LEU A 124 0.12 0.42 21.31
C LEU A 124 0.77 -0.85 21.86
N ARG A 125 0.34 -2.01 21.36
CA ARG A 125 1.01 -3.28 21.69
C ARG A 125 2.38 -3.34 21.04
N ASP A 126 3.30 -4.03 21.71
CA ASP A 126 4.69 -4.17 21.28
C ASP A 126 4.87 -5.06 20.03
N ASP A 127 3.84 -5.82 19.65
CA ASP A 127 3.81 -6.69 18.48
C ASP A 127 3.13 -6.04 17.26
N CYS A 128 2.73 -4.77 17.37
CA CYS A 128 2.10 -4.03 16.27
C CYS A 128 3.14 -3.19 15.54
N ALA A 129 3.44 -3.57 14.30
CA ALA A 129 4.24 -2.73 13.42
C ALA A 129 3.46 -1.48 12.97
N THR A 130 4.10 -0.33 13.07
CA THR A 130 3.57 0.93 12.56
C THR A 130 3.98 1.16 11.10
N MET A 131 3.19 1.94 10.37
CA MET A 131 3.53 2.43 9.04
C MET A 131 4.92 3.11 9.03
N ALA A 132 5.28 3.84 10.08
CA ALA A 132 6.59 4.47 10.19
C ALA A 132 7.73 3.43 10.23
N GLU A 133 7.61 2.41 11.07
CA GLU A 133 8.60 1.32 11.14
C GLU A 133 8.68 0.54 9.82
N MET A 134 7.54 0.30 9.17
CA MET A 134 7.51 -0.37 7.87
C MET A 134 8.16 0.46 6.77
N LEU A 135 7.93 1.78 6.74
CA LEU A 135 8.55 2.68 5.78
C LEU A 135 10.06 2.81 6.02
N ILE A 136 10.51 2.86 7.28
CA ILE A 136 11.94 2.84 7.63
C ILE A 136 12.58 1.53 7.18
N ARG A 137 11.97 0.38 7.51
CA ARG A 137 12.49 -0.93 7.10
C ARG A 137 12.55 -1.07 5.58
N ALA A 138 11.55 -0.58 4.86
CA ALA A 138 11.57 -0.54 3.41
C ALA A 138 12.69 0.38 2.90
N LYS A 139 12.92 1.53 3.56
CA LYS A 139 14.04 2.44 3.27
C LYS A 139 15.38 1.74 3.40
N ASP A 140 15.62 1.08 4.53
CA ASP A 140 16.87 0.38 4.84
C ASP A 140 17.11 -0.81 3.90
N THR A 141 16.07 -1.59 3.59
CA THR A 141 16.15 -2.73 2.67
C THR A 141 16.58 -2.28 1.27
N ALA A 142 16.10 -1.11 0.82
CA ALA A 142 16.49 -0.53 -0.45
C ALA A 142 17.91 0.05 -0.42
N TYR A 143 18.38 0.64 0.69
CA TYR A 143 19.79 1.03 0.81
C TYR A 143 20.74 -0.18 0.83
N ALA A 144 20.30 -1.31 1.38
CA ALA A 144 21.07 -2.55 1.35
C ALA A 144 21.15 -3.18 -0.05
N ASN A 145 20.21 -2.85 -0.95
CA ASN A 145 20.15 -3.31 -2.33
C ASN A 145 19.81 -2.13 -3.26
N PRO A 146 20.74 -1.18 -3.45
CA PRO A 146 20.47 0.00 -4.26
C PRO A 146 20.13 -0.42 -5.70
N GLY A 147 19.15 0.25 -6.28
CA GLY A 147 18.81 0.06 -7.69
C GLY A 147 20.01 0.35 -8.60
N PRO A 148 20.00 -0.14 -9.85
CA PRO A 148 21.10 0.08 -10.80
C PRO A 148 21.37 1.56 -11.10
N ASP A 149 20.41 2.44 -10.80
CA ASP A 149 20.46 3.91 -10.94
C ASP A 149 21.00 4.63 -9.69
N GLU A 150 20.74 4.13 -8.47
CA GLU A 150 21.28 4.69 -7.23
C GLU A 150 22.75 4.30 -6.99
N ALA A 151 23.20 3.16 -7.52
CA ALA A 151 24.59 2.71 -7.41
C ALA A 151 25.61 3.65 -8.11
N GLN A 152 25.15 4.61 -8.92
CA GLN A 152 25.99 5.57 -9.64
C GLN A 152 26.00 6.98 -9.02
N LYS A 153 25.35 7.18 -7.87
CA LYS A 153 25.29 8.50 -7.19
C LYS A 153 26.34 8.73 -6.10
N PHE A 154 27.35 7.86 -5.96
CA PHE A 154 28.50 8.05 -5.06
C PHE A 154 29.82 7.70 -5.74
#